data_AF-A0A3N5RE98-F1
#
_entry.id   AF-A0A3N5RE98-F1
#
_cell.length_a   1.000
_cell.length_b   1.000
_cell.length_c   1.000
_cell.angle_alpha   90.00
_cell.angle_beta   90.00
_cell.angle_gamma   90.00
#
_symmetry.space_group_name_H-M   'P 1'
#
loop_
_entity.id
_entity.type
_entity.pdbx_description
1 polymer ?
#
loop_
_entity_poly.entity_id
_entity_poly.type
_entity_poly.pdbx_seq_one_letter_code
_entity_poly.pdbx_strand_id
1 'polypeptide(L)'
;MAVPTITGTTISSITETTAIGCGNITASGGTIACRGIDYWKDGQNTFCSGTGFNGDVCAIAIQSDTKVIVGGVYTSYSGVSAGQIIRLNSTGSIDSSFDVGAGFNGDDVFTIAIQSDNKIVVGGYFTTFDTGSSINRIVRLNSNGSIDTGFTTVGFDNDVTALLLQSDNKIVVGGGFSTYDTGTTANYIARLCSNGTFDTGFTASFDSSIYALAPQGNKILVGGGFTTYDTGTTANYIARLCSNGTFDTGFTTGTGFDGSVCAIAIQNDGKILAAGCFTAFDGGAFCNIARLCSNGCVDNTFVVDAFINGGIQTISVQADCKIVIGGRFNGYGNILRLNSNGSIDDSWFIEDFTGFNSCVNTTAIETNNKILAGGHFTSYTYIDANHYTELNSDGTIYRIALSSTTGDTGIFITDLTGLTSNTLYHAQAFAANGDGNGYGNIVSFTTLAGGVIEVLTSTGYRFYLRTDIGDADAIEAQLQAIAIAVDNQTNANY
;
A
#
# COMPACT_ATOMS: atom_id res chain seq x y z
N MET A 1 -30.68 -5.02 -12.94
CA MET A 1 -30.96 -5.82 -11.74
C MET A 1 -30.34 -5.07 -10.56
N ALA A 2 -30.71 -5.39 -9.31
CA ALA A 2 -30.33 -4.59 -8.15
C ALA A 2 -29.32 -5.34 -7.26
N VAL A 3 -28.44 -4.58 -6.60
CA VAL A 3 -27.48 -5.10 -5.61
C VAL A 3 -28.23 -5.80 -4.47
N PRO A 4 -27.69 -6.89 -3.88
CA PRO A 4 -28.33 -7.57 -2.75
C PRO A 4 -28.64 -6.65 -1.57
N THR A 5 -29.69 -6.93 -0.79
CA THR A 5 -29.99 -6.21 0.46
C THR A 5 -30.02 -7.18 1.63
N ILE A 6 -29.28 -6.85 2.70
CA ILE A 6 -29.18 -7.66 3.93
C ILE A 6 -29.85 -6.90 5.07
N THR A 7 -30.81 -7.53 5.76
CA THR A 7 -31.62 -6.86 6.81
C THR A 7 -31.15 -7.12 8.25
N GLY A 8 -29.95 -7.70 8.44
CA GLY A 8 -29.31 -7.80 9.75
C GLY A 8 -27.98 -8.53 9.75
N THR A 9 -27.16 -8.25 10.76
CA THR A 9 -25.97 -9.03 11.14
C THR A 9 -26.08 -9.25 12.64
N THR A 10 -25.93 -10.48 13.14
CA THR A 10 -26.08 -10.82 14.56
C THR A 10 -24.91 -11.67 15.05
N ILE A 11 -24.38 -11.32 16.22
CA ILE A 11 -23.31 -12.10 16.87
C ILE A 11 -23.97 -13.03 17.88
N SER A 12 -23.74 -14.33 17.73
CA SER A 12 -24.41 -15.35 18.56
C SER A 12 -23.62 -15.69 19.84
N SER A 13 -22.29 -15.57 19.83
CA SER A 13 -21.42 -15.75 21.00
C SER A 13 -20.01 -15.18 20.79
N ILE A 14 -19.28 -14.84 21.86
CA ILE A 14 -17.92 -14.27 21.84
C ILE A 14 -16.95 -15.25 22.53
N THR A 15 -16.33 -16.15 21.76
CA THR A 15 -15.28 -17.07 22.23
C THR A 15 -14.09 -17.06 21.24
N GLU A 16 -13.03 -17.86 21.48
CA GLU A 16 -11.89 -17.98 20.53
C GLU A 16 -12.33 -18.40 19.11
N THR A 17 -13.50 -19.01 18.98
CA THR A 17 -14.28 -19.20 17.74
C THR A 17 -15.60 -18.45 17.87
N THR A 18 -15.69 -17.23 17.33
CA THR A 18 -16.92 -16.44 17.35
C THR A 18 -17.73 -16.75 16.08
N ALA A 19 -18.86 -17.44 16.27
CA ALA A 19 -19.83 -17.69 15.21
C ALA A 19 -20.73 -16.46 15.01
N ILE A 20 -20.61 -15.81 13.85
CA ILE A 20 -21.45 -14.66 13.48
C ILE A 20 -22.49 -15.11 12.45
N GLY A 21 -23.75 -14.81 12.74
CA GLY A 21 -24.89 -15.09 11.89
C GLY A 21 -25.32 -13.84 11.12
N CYS A 22 -25.80 -14.01 9.90
CA CYS A 22 -26.37 -12.91 9.13
C CYS A 22 -27.89 -13.07 9.08
N GLY A 23 -28.62 -11.95 9.21
CA GLY A 23 -30.08 -11.91 9.17
C GLY A 23 -30.65 -12.23 7.79
N ASN A 24 -31.96 -12.00 7.60
CA ASN A 24 -32.64 -12.33 6.35
C ASN A 24 -32.10 -11.50 5.16
N ILE A 25 -31.71 -12.20 4.10
CA ILE A 25 -31.26 -11.60 2.83
C ILE A 25 -32.45 -11.56 1.88
N THR A 26 -32.74 -10.38 1.33
CA THR A 26 -33.79 -10.19 0.33
C THR A 26 -33.26 -9.34 -0.80
N ALA A 27 -33.21 -9.88 -2.02
CA ALA A 27 -33.00 -9.07 -3.22
C ALA A 27 -34.00 -9.48 -4.32
N SER A 28 -34.34 -8.54 -5.20
CA SER A 28 -35.21 -8.77 -6.34
C SER A 28 -34.38 -9.08 -7.61
N GLY A 29 -34.33 -10.37 -7.98
CA GLY A 29 -33.87 -10.85 -9.29
C GLY A 29 -32.40 -11.32 -9.35
N GLY A 30 -32.21 -12.59 -9.75
CA GLY A 30 -30.91 -13.26 -9.92
C GLY A 30 -30.60 -14.29 -8.83
N THR A 31 -29.66 -15.21 -9.10
CA THR A 31 -29.06 -16.12 -8.11
C THR A 31 -28.16 -15.28 -7.19
N ILE A 32 -28.42 -15.27 -5.88
CA ILE A 32 -27.72 -14.46 -4.87
C ILE A 32 -26.84 -15.40 -4.07
N ALA A 33 -25.51 -15.22 -4.03
CA ALA A 33 -24.67 -16.03 -3.16
C ALA A 33 -24.30 -15.25 -1.90
N CYS A 34 -24.73 -15.73 -0.73
CA CYS A 34 -24.13 -15.30 0.54
C CYS A 34 -22.65 -15.67 0.51
N ARG A 35 -21.74 -14.71 0.75
CA ARG A 35 -20.31 -14.95 0.52
C ARG A 35 -19.52 -15.04 1.82
N GLY A 36 -19.75 -14.16 2.78
CA GLY A 36 -19.00 -14.22 4.03
C GLY A 36 -19.26 -13.05 4.96
N ILE A 37 -18.31 -12.89 5.88
CA ILE A 37 -18.28 -11.84 6.88
C ILE A 37 -16.93 -11.13 6.78
N ASP A 38 -17.00 -9.83 6.52
CA ASP A 38 -15.87 -8.94 6.66
C ASP A 38 -15.72 -8.59 8.14
N TYR A 39 -14.51 -8.69 8.67
CA TYR A 39 -14.21 -8.25 10.03
C TYR A 39 -12.89 -7.51 10.13
N TRP A 40 -12.85 -6.51 11.00
CA TRP A 40 -11.68 -5.66 11.22
C TRP A 40 -11.55 -5.25 12.68
N LYS A 41 -10.32 -4.99 13.12
CA LYS A 41 -10.06 -4.43 14.44
C LYS A 41 -10.56 -2.99 14.49
N ASP A 42 -11.08 -2.57 15.63
CA ASP A 42 -11.39 -1.16 15.85
C ASP A 42 -10.14 -0.30 15.69
N GLY A 43 -10.28 0.84 15.02
CA GLY A 43 -9.17 1.71 14.65
C GLY A 43 -8.25 1.19 13.54
N GLN A 44 -8.47 -0.01 13.00
CA GLN A 44 -7.83 -0.44 11.76
C GLN A 44 -8.80 -0.23 10.60
N ASN A 45 -8.35 0.56 9.62
CA ASN A 45 -9.00 0.76 8.32
C ASN A 45 -10.17 1.76 8.25
N THR A 46 -9.96 3.02 8.71
CA THR A 46 -10.88 4.11 8.33
C THR A 46 -10.66 4.64 6.90
N PHE A 47 -9.63 4.17 6.20
CA PHE A 47 -9.32 4.58 4.81
C PHE A 47 -10.38 4.13 3.78
N CYS A 48 -11.21 3.13 4.12
CA CYS A 48 -12.31 2.65 3.26
C CYS A 48 -13.70 3.11 3.73
N SER A 49 -13.81 3.88 4.83
CA SER A 49 -15.11 4.38 5.31
C SER A 49 -15.32 5.84 4.89
N GLY A 50 -16.04 6.07 3.79
CA GLY A 50 -16.36 7.41 3.28
C GLY A 50 -16.19 7.53 1.76
N THR A 51 -16.29 8.75 1.22
CA THR A 51 -16.10 9.02 -0.22
C THR A 51 -14.62 9.08 -0.63
N GLY A 52 -13.67 8.85 0.28
CA GLY A 52 -12.22 8.81 0.04
C GLY A 52 -11.68 9.99 -0.78
N PHE A 53 -10.65 9.76 -1.60
CA PHE A 53 -10.21 10.76 -2.58
C PHE A 53 -11.16 10.79 -3.78
N ASN A 54 -11.39 11.97 -4.35
CA ASN A 54 -12.24 12.13 -5.54
C ASN A 54 -11.45 12.13 -6.87
N GLY A 55 -10.19 11.73 -6.83
CA GLY A 55 -9.29 11.69 -7.97
C GLY A 55 -8.01 10.94 -7.64
N ASP A 56 -7.17 10.75 -8.64
CA ASP A 56 -6.04 9.83 -8.55
C ASP A 56 -5.01 10.24 -7.52
N VAL A 57 -4.46 9.23 -6.83
CA VAL A 57 -3.29 9.37 -5.98
C VAL A 57 -2.06 8.91 -6.77
N CYS A 58 -1.05 9.77 -6.83
CA CYS A 58 0.16 9.55 -7.61
C CYS A 58 1.39 9.37 -6.71
N ALA A 59 1.39 9.95 -5.50
CA ALA A 59 2.50 9.89 -4.57
C ALA A 59 2.04 9.62 -3.14
N ILE A 60 2.73 8.72 -2.45
CA ILE A 60 2.56 8.42 -1.03
C ILE A 60 3.93 8.46 -0.36
N ALA A 61 4.05 9.18 0.76
CA ALA A 61 5.26 9.21 1.56
C ALA A 61 4.91 9.08 3.05
N ILE A 62 5.56 8.15 3.75
CA ILE A 62 5.30 7.86 5.16
C ILE A 62 6.32 8.61 6.03
N GLN A 63 5.84 9.41 6.97
CA GLN A 63 6.65 10.11 7.95
C GLN A 63 7.08 9.17 9.09
N SER A 64 8.16 9.52 9.80
CA SER A 64 8.68 8.71 10.92
C SER A 64 7.71 8.56 12.09
N ASP A 65 6.73 9.46 12.19
CA ASP A 65 5.66 9.43 13.20
C ASP A 65 4.41 8.68 12.71
N THR A 66 4.52 7.88 11.65
CA THR A 66 3.46 7.07 11.02
C THR A 66 2.36 7.86 10.33
N LYS A 67 2.48 9.18 10.21
CA LYS A 67 1.59 9.97 9.36
C LYS A 67 1.96 9.78 7.90
N VAL A 68 0.98 9.96 7.02
CA VAL A 68 1.13 9.74 5.58
C VAL A 68 0.90 11.05 4.85
N ILE A 69 1.85 11.49 4.03
CA ILE A 69 1.63 12.54 3.04
C ILE A 69 1.15 11.86 1.76
N VAL A 70 0.00 12.28 1.28
CA VAL A 70 -0.59 11.81 0.02
C VAL A 70 -0.62 12.99 -0.95
N GLY A 71 -0.27 12.74 -2.21
CA GLY A 71 -0.36 13.71 -3.29
C GLY A 71 -0.88 13.09 -4.58
N GLY A 72 -1.53 13.88 -5.41
CA GLY A 72 -2.11 13.41 -6.66
C GLY A 72 -2.83 14.51 -7.44
N VAL A 73 -3.95 14.15 -8.08
CA VAL A 73 -4.77 15.05 -8.91
C VAL A 73 -6.13 15.36 -8.28
N TYR A 74 -6.41 14.79 -7.11
CA TYR A 74 -7.66 14.97 -6.38
C TYR A 74 -7.86 16.41 -5.88
N THR A 75 -9.11 16.79 -5.64
CA THR A 75 -9.50 18.10 -5.10
C THR A 75 -10.21 18.00 -3.75
N SER A 76 -10.54 16.79 -3.30
CA SER A 76 -11.11 16.56 -1.97
C SER A 76 -10.78 15.17 -1.44
N TYR A 77 -10.79 15.06 -0.11
CA TYR A 77 -10.74 13.80 0.63
C TYR A 77 -11.88 13.75 1.64
N SER A 78 -12.72 12.72 1.56
CA SER A 78 -13.90 12.54 2.41
C SER A 78 -14.83 13.78 2.43
N GLY A 79 -14.97 14.44 1.28
CA GLY A 79 -15.80 15.64 1.11
C GLY A 79 -15.15 16.94 1.63
N VAL A 80 -13.97 16.88 2.23
CA VAL A 80 -13.20 18.06 2.64
C VAL A 80 -12.28 18.49 1.49
N SER A 81 -12.29 19.78 1.16
CA SER A 81 -11.40 20.35 0.14
C SER A 81 -9.94 20.05 0.46
N ALA A 82 -9.18 19.59 -0.53
CA ALA A 82 -7.76 19.30 -0.41
C ALA A 82 -7.04 19.75 -1.68
N GLY A 83 -6.02 20.59 -1.55
CA GLY A 83 -5.28 21.14 -2.68
C GLY A 83 -4.20 20.20 -3.21
N GLN A 84 -4.59 19.00 -3.66
CA GLN A 84 -3.72 17.96 -4.25
C GLN A 84 -2.60 17.42 -3.36
N ILE A 85 -2.53 17.85 -2.11
CA ILE A 85 -1.66 17.31 -1.07
C ILE A 85 -2.40 17.32 0.27
N ILE A 86 -2.28 16.24 1.03
CA ILE A 86 -2.87 16.12 2.37
C ILE A 86 -1.96 15.30 3.27
N ARG A 87 -2.03 15.55 4.58
CA ARG A 87 -1.47 14.65 5.58
C ARG A 87 -2.60 13.89 6.28
N LEU A 88 -2.46 12.58 6.34
CA LEU A 88 -3.34 11.67 7.08
C LEU A 88 -2.63 11.17 8.34
N ASN A 89 -3.38 11.05 9.43
CA ASN A 89 -2.94 10.30 10.61
C ASN A 89 -2.86 8.81 10.29
N SER A 90 -2.18 8.03 11.12
CA SER A 90 -2.11 6.56 10.99
C SER A 90 -3.46 5.86 11.04
N THR A 91 -4.50 6.54 11.52
CA THR A 91 -5.87 6.04 11.49
C THR A 91 -6.55 6.26 10.14
N GLY A 92 -6.06 7.19 9.32
CA GLY A 92 -6.65 7.64 8.05
C GLY A 92 -7.46 8.94 8.12
N SER A 93 -7.60 9.54 9.30
CA SER A 93 -8.21 10.86 9.45
C SER A 93 -7.27 11.98 8.98
N ILE A 94 -7.83 13.09 8.51
CA ILE A 94 -7.07 14.29 8.14
C ILE A 94 -6.32 14.82 9.36
N ASP A 95 -5.03 15.11 9.21
CA ASP A 95 -4.26 15.86 10.20
C ASP A 95 -4.38 17.37 9.96
N SER A 96 -5.21 18.03 10.76
CA SER A 96 -5.46 19.46 10.66
C SER A 96 -4.26 20.35 11.05
N SER A 97 -3.18 19.78 11.60
CA SER A 97 -1.95 20.53 11.88
C SER A 97 -1.05 20.71 10.64
N PHE A 98 -1.38 20.04 9.53
CA PHE A 98 -0.76 20.23 8.23
C PHE A 98 -1.64 21.15 7.38
N ASP A 99 -1.37 22.45 7.44
CA ASP A 99 -2.13 23.47 6.75
C ASP A 99 -1.38 23.95 5.52
N VAL A 100 -1.93 23.65 4.35
CA VAL A 100 -1.39 24.04 3.03
C VAL A 100 -2.15 25.22 2.42
N GLY A 101 -3.09 25.81 3.16
CA GLY A 101 -3.99 26.84 2.64
C GLY A 101 -4.81 26.30 1.47
N ALA A 102 -4.74 26.97 0.31
CA ALA A 102 -5.39 26.49 -0.91
C ALA A 102 -4.70 25.27 -1.55
N GLY A 103 -3.46 24.96 -1.14
CA GLY A 103 -2.62 23.92 -1.75
C GLY A 103 -2.23 24.23 -3.19
N PHE A 104 -2.13 23.22 -4.05
CA PHE A 104 -1.73 23.40 -5.46
C PHE A 104 -2.91 23.85 -6.34
N ASN A 105 -2.62 24.25 -7.59
CA ASN A 105 -3.60 24.83 -8.51
C ASN A 105 -4.37 23.80 -9.37
N GLY A 106 -4.58 22.59 -8.88
CA GLY A 106 -5.27 21.54 -9.63
C GLY A 106 -4.40 20.81 -10.66
N ASP A 107 -3.10 21.07 -10.67
CA ASP A 107 -2.12 20.31 -11.45
C ASP A 107 -1.54 19.14 -10.60
N ASP A 108 -0.96 18.16 -11.28
CA ASP A 108 -0.57 16.88 -10.69
C ASP A 108 0.62 16.98 -9.71
N VAL A 109 0.49 16.38 -8.53
CA VAL A 109 1.64 16.06 -7.65
C VAL A 109 2.12 14.64 -7.97
N PHE A 110 3.31 14.52 -8.56
CA PHE A 110 3.85 13.22 -9.02
C PHE A 110 4.76 12.53 -8.02
N THR A 111 5.47 13.29 -7.17
CA THR A 111 6.47 12.71 -6.27
C THR A 111 6.60 13.51 -4.98
N ILE A 112 6.84 12.80 -3.88
CA ILE A 112 7.03 13.38 -2.54
C ILE A 112 8.23 12.69 -1.89
N ALA A 113 9.11 13.47 -1.29
CA ALA A 113 10.23 12.97 -0.48
C ALA A 113 10.27 13.68 0.87
N ILE A 114 10.44 12.92 1.95
CA ILE A 114 10.52 13.45 3.32
C ILE A 114 11.98 13.49 3.76
N GLN A 115 12.48 14.70 4.08
CA GLN A 115 13.82 14.91 4.59
C GLN A 115 13.93 14.49 6.07
N SER A 116 15.16 14.24 6.54
CA SER A 116 15.42 13.82 7.92
C SER A 116 15.02 14.86 8.98
N ASP A 117 14.85 16.12 8.59
CA ASP A 117 14.36 17.21 9.43
C ASP A 117 12.83 17.40 9.34
N ASN A 118 12.11 16.42 8.79
CA ASN A 118 10.67 16.40 8.54
C ASN A 118 10.15 17.45 7.56
N LYS A 119 11.04 18.15 6.82
CA LYS A 119 10.61 18.92 5.65
C LYS A 119 10.22 18.00 4.51
N ILE A 120 9.31 18.46 3.67
CA ILE A 120 8.69 17.67 2.62
C ILE A 120 9.02 18.32 1.28
N VAL A 121 9.75 17.62 0.41
CA VAL A 121 10.01 18.08 -0.96
C VAL A 121 8.95 17.47 -1.86
N VAL A 122 8.27 18.32 -2.63
CA VAL A 122 7.16 17.93 -3.50
C VAL A 122 7.53 18.30 -4.93
N GLY A 123 7.35 17.38 -5.87
CA GLY A 123 7.56 17.57 -7.30
C GLY A 123 6.31 17.19 -8.10
N GLY A 124 6.07 17.90 -9.20
CA GLY A 124 4.90 17.66 -10.03
C GLY A 124 4.78 18.61 -11.22
N TYR A 125 3.55 18.82 -11.68
CA TYR A 125 3.20 19.73 -12.78
C TYR A 125 2.51 21.02 -12.32
N PHE A 126 2.58 21.36 -11.03
CA PHE A 126 2.01 22.60 -10.48
C PHE A 126 2.82 23.86 -10.81
N THR A 127 2.12 24.97 -10.96
CA THR A 127 2.70 26.31 -11.22
C THR A 127 2.53 27.27 -10.04
N THR A 128 1.64 26.95 -9.10
CA THR A 128 1.44 27.76 -7.90
C THR A 128 1.17 26.92 -6.66
N PHE A 129 1.43 27.49 -5.50
CA PHE A 129 1.05 26.94 -4.20
C PHE A 129 0.39 28.02 -3.34
N ASP A 130 -0.65 27.61 -2.61
CA ASP A 130 -1.52 28.46 -1.83
C ASP A 130 -2.07 29.66 -2.65
N THR A 131 -2.48 30.74 -2.00
CA THR A 131 -2.99 31.97 -2.61
C THR A 131 -1.89 32.80 -3.28
N GLY A 132 -1.34 32.29 -4.39
CA GLY A 132 -0.59 33.08 -5.38
C GLY A 132 0.94 32.99 -5.32
N SER A 133 1.52 32.06 -4.55
CA SER A 133 2.97 31.82 -4.64
C SER A 133 3.28 31.11 -5.95
N SER A 134 4.06 31.75 -6.83
CA SER A 134 4.54 31.10 -8.06
C SER A 134 5.60 30.07 -7.72
N ILE A 135 5.34 28.83 -8.12
CA ILE A 135 6.17 27.66 -7.84
C ILE A 135 6.28 26.84 -9.11
N ASN A 136 7.47 26.74 -9.69
CA ASN A 136 7.67 25.98 -10.92
C ASN A 136 8.07 24.54 -10.60
N ARG A 137 7.07 23.64 -10.50
CA ARG A 137 7.24 22.17 -10.54
C ARG A 137 7.92 21.51 -9.34
N ILE A 138 8.51 22.30 -8.43
CA ILE A 138 9.13 21.80 -7.19
C ILE A 138 8.98 22.80 -6.04
N VAL A 139 8.68 22.31 -4.85
CA VAL A 139 8.62 23.10 -3.61
C VAL A 139 9.12 22.28 -2.44
N ARG A 140 9.65 22.96 -1.41
CA ARG A 140 9.85 22.36 -0.10
C ARG A 140 8.89 22.98 0.91
N LEU A 141 8.18 22.13 1.64
CA LEU A 141 7.26 22.49 2.72
C LEU A 141 7.91 22.18 4.07
N ASN A 142 7.58 23.00 5.07
CA ASN A 142 7.81 22.70 6.47
C ASN A 142 6.89 21.57 6.94
N SER A 143 7.18 21.01 8.11
CA SER A 143 6.38 19.92 8.70
C SER A 143 4.92 20.29 9.01
N ASN A 144 4.57 21.58 8.99
CA ASN A 144 3.22 22.09 9.19
C ASN A 144 2.49 22.42 7.87
N GLY A 145 3.08 22.16 6.70
CA GLY A 145 2.46 22.43 5.39
C GLY A 145 2.79 23.78 4.76
N SER A 146 3.35 24.73 5.53
CA SER A 146 3.79 26.02 4.98
C SER A 146 5.03 25.90 4.09
N ILE A 147 5.21 26.79 3.11
CA ILE A 147 6.43 26.84 2.28
C ILE A 147 7.67 27.10 3.16
N ASP A 148 8.75 26.34 2.92
CA ASP A 148 10.07 26.65 3.46
C ASP A 148 10.75 27.73 2.61
N THR A 149 10.75 28.96 3.10
CA THR A 149 11.36 30.12 2.44
C THR A 149 12.89 30.05 2.38
N GLY A 150 13.53 29.14 3.13
CA GLY A 150 14.95 28.85 3.02
C GLY A 150 15.32 27.97 1.82
N PHE A 151 14.33 27.45 1.08
CA PHE A 151 14.52 26.68 -0.14
C PHE A 151 14.34 27.58 -1.37
N THR A 152 15.42 28.21 -1.82
CA THR A 152 15.42 29.27 -2.84
C THR A 152 15.54 28.72 -4.27
N THR A 153 14.77 27.69 -4.60
CA THR A 153 14.70 27.15 -5.97
C THR A 153 13.87 28.08 -6.86
N VAL A 154 14.25 28.17 -8.14
CA VAL A 154 13.45 28.83 -9.19
C VAL A 154 12.63 27.84 -10.02
N GLY A 155 12.92 26.55 -9.84
CA GLY A 155 12.17 25.43 -10.43
C GLY A 155 12.55 25.08 -11.86
N PHE A 156 11.65 24.34 -12.52
CA PHE A 156 11.89 23.69 -13.81
C PHE A 156 10.83 24.07 -14.86
N ASP A 157 11.17 23.92 -16.14
CA ASP A 157 10.27 24.24 -17.27
C ASP A 157 9.19 23.17 -17.53
N ASN A 158 9.34 21.97 -16.97
CA ASN A 158 8.40 20.87 -17.12
C ASN A 158 8.32 20.00 -15.84
N ASP A 159 7.48 18.98 -15.88
CA ASP A 159 7.19 18.07 -14.76
C ASP A 159 8.42 17.50 -14.05
N VAL A 160 8.34 17.47 -12.72
CA VAL A 160 9.24 16.71 -11.85
C VAL A 160 8.53 15.41 -11.44
N THR A 161 9.10 14.28 -11.82
CA THR A 161 8.49 12.95 -11.65
C THR A 161 9.23 12.09 -10.61
N ALA A 162 10.49 12.40 -10.31
CA ALA A 162 11.31 11.63 -9.39
C ALA A 162 12.15 12.53 -8.48
N LEU A 163 12.24 12.16 -7.20
CA LEU A 163 13.09 12.81 -6.20
C LEU A 163 13.95 11.77 -5.49
N LEU A 164 15.23 12.10 -5.31
CA LEU A 164 16.13 11.30 -4.48
C LEU A 164 16.89 12.19 -3.50
N LEU A 165 16.67 11.95 -2.22
CA LEU A 165 17.41 12.60 -1.14
C LEU A 165 18.77 11.92 -0.95
N GLN A 166 19.83 12.72 -0.96
CA GLN A 166 21.19 12.24 -0.68
C GLN A 166 21.55 12.46 0.80
N SER A 167 22.51 11.68 1.31
CA SER A 167 22.96 11.75 2.70
C SER A 167 23.60 13.08 3.10
N ASP A 168 24.00 13.90 2.13
CA ASP A 168 24.53 15.25 2.32
C ASP A 168 23.45 16.35 2.21
N ASN A 169 22.17 15.96 2.28
CA ASN A 169 20.98 16.81 2.13
C ASN A 169 20.81 17.47 0.75
N LYS A 170 21.61 17.08 -0.26
CA LYS A 170 21.31 17.43 -1.65
C LYS A 170 20.15 16.58 -2.17
N ILE A 171 19.50 17.08 -3.21
CA ILE A 171 18.31 16.48 -3.80
C ILE A 171 18.57 16.28 -5.28
N VAL A 172 18.61 15.03 -5.74
CA VAL A 172 18.61 14.73 -7.18
C VAL A 172 17.16 14.75 -7.66
N VAL A 173 16.93 15.44 -8.76
CA VAL A 173 15.61 15.68 -9.34
C VAL A 173 15.59 15.10 -10.74
N GLY A 174 14.59 14.28 -11.05
CA GLY A 174 14.35 13.71 -12.38
C GLY A 174 12.96 14.09 -12.89
N GLY A 175 12.81 14.24 -14.20
CA GLY A 175 11.56 14.72 -14.78
C GLY A 175 11.57 14.78 -16.31
N GLY A 176 10.53 15.38 -16.88
CA GLY A 176 10.41 15.71 -18.30
C GLY A 176 10.95 17.10 -18.67
N PHE A 177 11.67 17.75 -17.76
CA PHE A 177 12.22 19.09 -17.93
C PHE A 177 13.50 19.10 -18.76
N SER A 178 13.78 20.25 -19.39
CA SER A 178 15.00 20.49 -20.15
C SER A 178 15.84 21.62 -19.55
N THR A 179 15.25 22.45 -18.71
CA THR A 179 15.91 23.58 -18.08
C THR A 179 15.56 23.75 -16.60
N TYR A 180 16.55 24.20 -15.85
CA TYR A 180 16.39 24.80 -14.52
C TYR A 180 16.48 26.31 -14.70
N ASP A 181 15.38 27.04 -14.47
CA ASP A 181 15.26 28.47 -14.86
C ASP A 181 15.35 28.73 -16.39
N THR A 182 15.11 29.98 -16.76
CA THR A 182 15.35 30.55 -18.09
C THR A 182 16.85 30.55 -18.45
N GLY A 183 17.34 29.40 -18.92
CA GLY A 183 18.63 29.30 -19.62
C GLY A 183 19.70 28.42 -18.98
N THR A 184 19.44 27.76 -17.84
CA THR A 184 20.34 26.69 -17.35
C THR A 184 19.85 25.36 -17.88
N THR A 185 20.62 24.72 -18.76
CA THR A 185 20.29 23.39 -19.26
C THR A 185 20.33 22.36 -18.13
N ALA A 186 19.27 21.57 -18.02
CA ALA A 186 19.14 20.46 -17.09
C ALA A 186 18.31 19.38 -17.80
N ASN A 187 18.92 18.62 -18.70
CA ASN A 187 18.20 17.67 -19.54
C ASN A 187 17.75 16.46 -18.72
N TYR A 188 16.50 16.51 -18.26
CA TYR A 188 15.76 15.46 -17.54
C TYR A 188 16.28 15.10 -16.15
N ILE A 189 17.45 15.61 -15.77
CA ILE A 189 18.04 15.43 -14.45
C ILE A 189 18.72 16.71 -13.96
N ALA A 190 18.63 16.96 -12.66
CA ALA A 190 19.34 18.02 -11.96
C ALA A 190 19.72 17.58 -10.56
N ARG A 191 20.59 18.34 -9.91
CA ARG A 191 20.76 18.27 -8.46
C ARG A 191 20.63 19.65 -7.84
N LEU A 192 19.91 19.70 -6.73
CA LEU A 192 19.77 20.89 -5.90
C LEU A 192 20.58 20.72 -4.61
N CYS A 193 21.22 21.80 -4.17
CA CYS A 193 21.81 21.93 -2.85
C CYS A 193 20.71 21.89 -1.76
N SER A 194 21.12 21.76 -0.49
CA SER A 194 20.20 21.68 0.65
C SER A 194 19.32 22.92 0.84
N ASN A 195 19.72 24.06 0.27
CA ASN A 195 18.96 25.32 0.23
C ASN A 195 18.18 25.51 -1.09
N GLY A 196 18.13 24.51 -1.97
CA GLY A 196 17.37 24.56 -3.22
C GLY A 196 18.09 25.22 -4.40
N THR A 197 19.31 25.75 -4.23
CA THR A 197 20.08 26.29 -5.36
C THR A 197 20.60 25.16 -6.24
N PHE A 198 20.68 25.38 -7.55
CA PHE A 198 21.27 24.42 -8.50
C PHE A 198 22.73 24.06 -8.17
N ASP A 199 23.05 22.78 -8.19
CA ASP A 199 24.41 22.28 -8.03
C ASP A 199 25.08 22.13 -9.39
N THR A 200 25.87 23.13 -9.77
CA THR A 200 26.60 23.16 -11.05
C THR A 200 27.70 22.09 -11.16
N GLY A 201 28.08 21.45 -10.05
CA GLY A 201 29.03 20.34 -10.05
C GLY A 201 28.41 19.01 -10.48
N PHE A 202 27.09 18.95 -10.67
CA PHE A 202 26.37 17.77 -11.15
C PHE A 202 26.01 17.94 -12.63
N THR A 203 26.74 17.27 -13.52
CA THR A 203 26.67 17.51 -14.98
C THR A 203 26.02 16.36 -15.76
N ALA A 204 25.19 15.54 -15.11
CA ALA A 204 24.48 14.47 -15.79
C ALA A 204 23.47 15.03 -16.81
N SER A 205 23.28 14.33 -17.92
CA SER A 205 22.32 14.69 -18.97
C SER A 205 21.81 13.41 -19.61
N PHE A 206 20.52 13.39 -19.95
CA PHE A 206 19.88 12.28 -20.68
C PHE A 206 19.15 12.82 -21.92
N ASP A 207 18.68 11.93 -22.79
CA ASP A 207 17.93 12.26 -24.02
C ASP A 207 16.40 12.14 -23.86
N SER A 208 15.92 11.70 -22.70
CA SER A 208 14.49 11.56 -22.42
C SER A 208 14.22 11.55 -20.91
N SER A 209 12.93 11.57 -20.55
CA SER A 209 12.44 11.70 -19.19
C SER A 209 12.97 10.62 -18.25
N ILE A 210 13.28 11.06 -17.02
CA ILE A 210 13.54 10.17 -15.89
C ILE A 210 12.20 9.86 -15.21
N TYR A 211 12.01 8.60 -14.81
CA TYR A 211 10.82 8.15 -14.08
C TYR A 211 11.15 7.64 -12.68
N ALA A 212 12.37 7.11 -12.46
CA ALA A 212 12.78 6.55 -11.18
C ALA A 212 14.19 6.99 -10.78
N LEU A 213 14.37 7.26 -9.50
CA LEU A 213 15.67 7.48 -8.87
C LEU A 213 15.76 6.63 -7.60
N ALA A 214 16.88 5.93 -7.41
CA ALA A 214 17.12 5.15 -6.19
C ALA A 214 18.57 5.27 -5.70
N PRO A 215 18.83 5.30 -4.38
CA PRO A 215 20.18 5.38 -3.84
C PRO A 215 20.82 4.00 -3.79
N GLN A 216 22.03 3.85 -4.32
CA GLN A 216 22.85 2.64 -4.12
C GLN A 216 24.15 3.02 -3.41
N GLY A 217 24.10 3.09 -2.07
CA GLY A 217 25.19 3.68 -1.29
C GLY A 217 25.35 5.16 -1.62
N ASN A 218 26.54 5.56 -2.10
CA ASN A 218 26.79 6.94 -2.57
C ASN A 218 26.49 7.15 -4.07
N LYS A 219 26.07 6.09 -4.78
CA LYS A 219 25.73 6.15 -6.21
C LYS A 219 24.23 6.35 -6.39
N ILE A 220 23.85 6.75 -7.59
CA ILE A 220 22.47 7.04 -7.98
C ILE A 220 22.07 6.10 -9.10
N LEU A 221 21.04 5.29 -8.91
CA LEU A 221 20.39 4.56 -9.99
C LEU A 221 19.34 5.45 -10.64
N VAL A 222 19.29 5.43 -11.95
CA VAL A 222 18.40 6.23 -12.79
C VAL A 222 17.64 5.30 -13.72
N GLY A 223 16.31 5.35 -13.68
CA GLY A 223 15.41 4.65 -14.60
C GLY A 223 14.52 5.64 -15.34
N GLY A 224 14.24 5.40 -16.62
CA GLY A 224 13.45 6.32 -17.42
C GLY A 224 13.18 5.85 -18.83
N GLY A 225 12.77 6.78 -19.69
CA GLY A 225 12.53 6.58 -21.12
C GLY A 225 13.73 6.90 -22.01
N PHE A 226 14.92 7.07 -21.44
CA PHE A 226 16.15 7.47 -22.11
C PHE A 226 16.88 6.29 -22.75
N THR A 227 17.68 6.58 -23.78
CA THR A 227 18.56 5.59 -24.42
C THR A 227 20.03 6.00 -24.38
N THR A 228 20.30 7.25 -23.99
CA THR A 228 21.65 7.77 -23.92
C THR A 228 21.88 8.58 -22.65
N TYR A 229 23.07 8.41 -22.09
CA TYR A 229 23.68 9.33 -21.14
C TYR A 229 24.64 10.24 -21.90
N ASP A 230 24.46 11.57 -21.72
CA ASP A 230 25.22 12.60 -22.43
C ASP A 230 25.22 12.38 -23.96
N THR A 231 26.14 13.02 -24.67
CA THR A 231 26.30 12.93 -26.13
C THR A 231 27.03 11.65 -26.53
N GLY A 232 26.40 10.49 -26.31
CA GLY A 232 26.75 9.24 -27.02
C GLY A 232 27.13 8.04 -26.17
N THR A 233 26.95 8.07 -24.85
CA THR A 233 27.06 6.83 -24.05
C THR A 233 25.71 6.12 -24.07
N THR A 234 25.64 4.91 -24.65
CA THR A 234 24.42 4.11 -24.62
C THR A 234 24.05 3.75 -23.18
N ALA A 235 22.81 4.06 -22.80
CA ALA A 235 22.23 3.72 -21.51
C ALA A 235 20.75 3.44 -21.73
N ASN A 236 20.43 2.22 -22.14
CA ASN A 236 19.05 1.86 -22.49
C ASN A 236 18.21 1.70 -21.22
N TYR A 237 17.46 2.77 -20.90
CA TYR A 237 16.42 2.89 -19.88
C TYR A 237 16.86 2.73 -18.41
N ILE A 238 18.11 2.35 -18.17
CA ILE A 238 18.73 2.33 -16.84
C ILE A 238 20.18 2.83 -16.91
N ALA A 239 20.58 3.58 -15.90
CA ALA A 239 21.94 4.02 -15.69
C ALA A 239 22.30 4.03 -14.21
N ARG A 240 23.60 4.01 -13.91
CA ARG A 240 24.10 4.36 -12.58
C ARG A 240 25.08 5.51 -12.69
N LEU A 241 24.94 6.48 -11.79
CA LEU A 241 25.81 7.64 -11.69
C LEU A 241 26.63 7.58 -10.40
N CYS A 242 27.86 8.07 -10.48
CA CYS A 242 28.66 8.43 -9.31
C CYS A 242 27.99 9.58 -8.54
N SER A 243 28.45 9.82 -7.31
CA SER A 243 27.89 10.88 -6.45
C SER A 243 28.00 12.29 -7.02
N ASN A 244 28.79 12.53 -8.06
CA ASN A 244 28.93 13.81 -8.77
C ASN A 244 28.16 13.86 -10.10
N GLY A 245 27.36 12.83 -10.41
CA GLY A 245 26.58 12.76 -11.65
C GLY A 245 27.32 12.17 -12.85
N THR A 246 28.62 11.83 -12.75
CA THR A 246 29.32 11.16 -13.86
C THR A 246 28.83 9.73 -14.01
N PHE A 247 28.72 9.25 -15.25
CA PHE A 247 28.37 7.85 -15.55
C PHE A 247 29.32 6.86 -14.88
N ASP A 248 28.76 5.83 -14.23
CA ASP A 248 29.53 4.75 -13.62
C ASP A 248 29.73 3.60 -14.60
N THR A 249 30.90 3.55 -15.23
CA THR A 249 31.26 2.49 -16.18
C THR A 249 31.39 1.10 -15.55
N GLY A 250 31.43 1.01 -14.21
CA GLY A 250 31.36 -0.26 -13.49
C GLY A 250 29.94 -0.82 -13.37
N PHE A 251 28.93 -0.14 -13.93
CA PHE A 251 27.57 -0.65 -14.06
C PHE A 251 27.36 -1.26 -15.45
N THR A 252 27.45 -2.58 -15.55
CA THR A 252 27.48 -3.30 -16.83
C THR A 252 26.15 -3.98 -17.12
N THR A 253 25.33 -3.36 -17.97
CA THR A 253 23.97 -3.81 -18.31
C THR A 253 23.87 -4.52 -19.67
N GLY A 254 25.00 -4.71 -20.35
CA GLY A 254 25.04 -5.31 -21.69
C GLY A 254 24.27 -4.46 -22.71
N THR A 255 23.29 -5.03 -23.41
CA THR A 255 22.42 -4.23 -24.30
C THR A 255 21.38 -3.40 -23.56
N GLY A 256 21.24 -3.56 -22.24
CA GLY A 256 20.23 -2.89 -21.42
C GLY A 256 18.80 -3.38 -21.67
N PHE A 257 17.82 -2.60 -21.22
CA PHE A 257 16.40 -2.91 -21.44
C PHE A 257 15.94 -2.54 -22.86
N ASP A 258 14.83 -3.11 -23.31
CA ASP A 258 14.16 -2.75 -24.57
C ASP A 258 12.99 -1.76 -24.40
N GLY A 259 12.74 -1.31 -23.17
CA GLY A 259 11.68 -0.36 -22.85
C GLY A 259 11.88 0.31 -21.49
N SER A 260 11.01 1.28 -21.20
CA SER A 260 11.17 2.19 -20.06
C SER A 260 11.20 1.49 -18.71
N VAL A 261 12.07 1.96 -17.81
CA VAL A 261 12.09 1.58 -16.40
C VAL A 261 11.34 2.65 -15.60
N CYS A 262 10.20 2.29 -15.05
CA CYS A 262 9.32 3.19 -14.30
C CYS A 262 9.60 3.18 -12.79
N ALA A 263 10.14 2.09 -12.25
CA ALA A 263 10.38 1.94 -10.82
C ALA A 263 11.67 1.16 -10.54
N ILE A 264 12.36 1.57 -9.47
CA ILE A 264 13.59 0.92 -9.00
C ILE A 264 13.51 0.76 -7.48
N ALA A 265 13.80 -0.45 -6.98
CA ALA A 265 14.03 -0.71 -5.58
C ALA A 265 15.34 -1.48 -5.37
N ILE A 266 15.91 -1.37 -4.17
CA ILE A 266 17.10 -2.11 -3.78
C ILE A 266 16.72 -3.07 -2.64
N GLN A 267 17.05 -4.35 -2.81
CA GLN A 267 16.86 -5.36 -1.77
C GLN A 267 17.97 -5.26 -0.72
N ASN A 268 17.74 -5.84 0.47
CA ASN A 268 18.69 -5.80 1.59
C ASN A 268 20.08 -6.40 1.26
N ASP A 269 20.15 -7.30 0.26
CA ASP A 269 21.40 -7.89 -0.22
C ASP A 269 22.13 -7.02 -1.28
N GLY A 270 21.61 -5.83 -1.57
CA GLY A 270 22.16 -4.88 -2.53
C GLY A 270 21.81 -5.18 -4.00
N LYS A 271 21.00 -6.21 -4.27
CA LYS A 271 20.46 -6.44 -5.61
C LYS A 271 19.40 -5.40 -5.96
N ILE A 272 19.29 -5.11 -7.25
CA ILE A 272 18.45 -4.05 -7.79
C ILE A 272 17.26 -4.68 -8.47
N LEU A 273 16.05 -4.29 -8.09
CA LEU A 273 14.83 -4.60 -8.81
C LEU A 273 14.51 -3.42 -9.73
N ALA A 274 14.37 -3.68 -11.02
CA ALA A 274 13.96 -2.70 -12.03
C ALA A 274 12.65 -3.17 -12.67
N ALA A 275 11.67 -2.30 -12.73
CA ALA A 275 10.35 -2.62 -13.25
C ALA A 275 9.81 -1.49 -14.13
N GLY A 276 8.99 -1.82 -15.13
CA GLY A 276 8.50 -0.84 -16.10
C GLY A 276 7.72 -1.47 -17.26
N CYS A 277 7.86 -0.89 -18.44
CA CYS A 277 7.21 -1.34 -19.68
C CYS A 277 8.27 -1.90 -20.64
N PHE A 278 8.78 -3.09 -20.35
CA PHE A 278 9.83 -3.75 -21.14
C PHE A 278 9.60 -5.26 -21.21
N THR A 279 10.14 -5.88 -22.26
CA THR A 279 10.03 -7.32 -22.52
C THR A 279 11.38 -8.03 -22.60
N ALA A 280 12.48 -7.29 -22.55
CA ALA A 280 13.82 -7.86 -22.59
C ALA A 280 14.85 -7.04 -21.80
N PHE A 281 15.90 -7.72 -21.35
CA PHE A 281 17.10 -7.13 -20.75
C PHE A 281 18.32 -7.94 -21.18
N ASP A 282 19.34 -7.26 -21.71
CA ASP A 282 20.57 -7.87 -22.24
C ASP A 282 20.29 -9.02 -23.24
N GLY A 283 19.27 -8.84 -24.07
CA GLY A 283 18.80 -9.83 -25.06
C GLY A 283 18.03 -11.04 -24.49
N GLY A 284 17.95 -11.18 -23.15
CA GLY A 284 17.10 -12.18 -22.49
C GLY A 284 15.65 -11.70 -22.37
N ALA A 285 14.69 -12.63 -22.38
CA ALA A 285 13.27 -12.30 -22.23
C ALA A 285 12.90 -12.07 -20.75
N PHE A 286 12.13 -11.01 -20.49
CA PHE A 286 11.61 -10.62 -19.18
C PHE A 286 10.15 -10.21 -19.27
N CYS A 287 9.45 -10.16 -18.14
CA CYS A 287 8.06 -9.78 -18.06
C CYS A 287 7.92 -8.54 -17.18
N ASN A 288 8.31 -7.37 -17.72
CA ASN A 288 8.16 -6.04 -17.08
C ASN A 288 8.92 -5.84 -15.74
N ILE A 289 9.60 -6.86 -15.23
CA ILE A 289 10.47 -6.81 -14.06
C ILE A 289 11.75 -7.62 -14.31
N ALA A 290 12.87 -7.11 -13.82
CA ALA A 290 14.15 -7.80 -13.79
C ALA A 290 14.85 -7.53 -12.46
N ARG A 291 15.64 -8.50 -11.98
CA ARG A 291 16.60 -8.27 -10.91
C ARG A 291 18.01 -8.24 -11.47
N LEU A 292 18.76 -7.24 -11.05
CA LEU A 292 20.16 -7.05 -11.39
C LEU A 292 21.04 -7.28 -10.16
N CYS A 293 22.22 -7.82 -10.37
CA CYS A 293 23.29 -7.80 -9.41
C CYS A 293 23.69 -6.35 -9.11
N SER A 294 24.41 -6.15 -8.00
CA SER A 294 24.85 -4.82 -7.58
C SER A 294 25.76 -4.12 -8.58
N ASN A 295 26.31 -4.80 -9.58
CA ASN A 295 27.11 -4.22 -10.68
C ASN A 295 26.31 -4.05 -11.99
N GLY A 296 25.00 -4.32 -12.00
CA GLY A 296 24.14 -4.14 -13.16
C GLY A 296 23.99 -5.33 -14.09
N CYS A 297 24.75 -6.41 -13.90
CA CYS A 297 24.49 -7.63 -14.68
C CYS A 297 23.19 -8.30 -14.21
N VAL A 298 22.56 -9.05 -15.09
CA VAL A 298 21.34 -9.81 -14.76
C VAL A 298 21.58 -10.80 -13.61
N ASP A 299 20.65 -10.86 -12.66
CA ASP A 299 20.58 -11.95 -11.69
C ASP A 299 19.64 -13.06 -12.19
N ASN A 300 20.23 -14.09 -12.81
CA ASN A 300 19.50 -15.25 -13.33
C ASN A 300 18.87 -16.14 -12.25
N THR A 301 19.08 -15.87 -10.96
CA THR A 301 18.40 -16.57 -9.87
C THR A 301 17.02 -16.00 -9.56
N PHE A 302 16.68 -14.85 -10.14
CA PHE A 302 15.36 -14.25 -10.00
C PHE A 302 14.37 -14.93 -10.95
N VAL A 303 13.31 -15.49 -10.37
CA VAL A 303 12.21 -16.10 -11.09
C VAL A 303 11.33 -15.00 -11.64
N VAL A 304 11.11 -15.01 -12.95
CA VAL A 304 10.18 -14.11 -13.62
C VAL A 304 8.99 -14.94 -14.08
N ASP A 305 7.81 -14.55 -13.64
CA ASP A 305 6.59 -15.22 -14.02
C ASP A 305 5.90 -14.49 -15.19
N ALA A 306 5.47 -15.27 -16.19
CA ALA A 306 4.73 -14.77 -17.35
C ALA A 306 3.39 -14.12 -16.98
N PHE A 307 2.88 -14.36 -15.76
CA PHE A 307 1.68 -13.69 -15.24
C PHE A 307 1.84 -12.16 -15.13
N ILE A 308 3.07 -11.64 -15.06
CA ILE A 308 3.36 -10.20 -15.01
C ILE A 308 3.29 -9.62 -16.44
N ASN A 309 2.07 -9.48 -16.95
CA ASN A 309 1.78 -9.24 -18.36
C ASN A 309 1.48 -7.78 -18.73
N GLY A 310 1.83 -6.84 -17.86
CA GLY A 310 1.60 -5.41 -18.08
C GLY A 310 2.57 -4.53 -17.32
N GLY A 311 2.58 -3.25 -17.67
CA GLY A 311 3.55 -2.28 -17.16
C GLY A 311 3.48 -2.13 -15.65
N ILE A 312 4.61 -2.27 -14.98
CA ILE A 312 4.74 -2.05 -13.53
C ILE A 312 5.12 -0.58 -13.30
N GLN A 313 4.33 0.11 -12.47
CA GLN A 313 4.54 1.53 -12.14
C GLN A 313 5.21 1.72 -10.79
N THR A 314 5.09 0.77 -9.88
CA THR A 314 5.61 0.89 -8.53
C THR A 314 6.13 -0.44 -8.00
N ILE A 315 7.19 -0.36 -7.20
CA ILE A 315 7.79 -1.49 -6.52
C ILE A 315 8.17 -1.10 -5.09
N SER A 316 7.79 -1.97 -4.16
CA SER A 316 8.05 -1.80 -2.74
C SER A 316 8.60 -3.10 -2.15
N VAL A 317 9.54 -3.02 -1.23
CA VAL A 317 10.11 -4.19 -0.55
C VAL A 317 9.68 -4.19 0.91
N GLN A 318 8.99 -5.25 1.34
CA GLN A 318 8.57 -5.45 2.72
C GLN A 318 9.76 -5.86 3.60
N ALA A 319 9.63 -5.71 4.92
CA ALA A 319 10.71 -6.02 5.87
C ALA A 319 11.09 -7.51 5.87
N ASP A 320 10.17 -8.39 5.47
CA ASP A 320 10.37 -9.82 5.29
C ASP A 320 11.00 -10.18 3.92
N CYS A 321 11.45 -9.18 3.18
CA CYS A 321 12.05 -9.27 1.84
C CYS A 321 11.06 -9.70 0.72
N LYS A 322 9.76 -9.76 0.99
CA LYS A 322 8.76 -9.88 -0.07
C LYS A 322 8.69 -8.60 -0.88
N ILE A 323 8.29 -8.72 -2.14
CA ILE A 323 8.27 -7.63 -3.10
C ILE A 323 6.82 -7.38 -3.49
N VAL A 324 6.32 -6.17 -3.31
CA VAL A 324 5.01 -5.74 -3.78
C VAL A 324 5.19 -4.94 -5.06
N ILE A 325 4.49 -5.32 -6.11
CA ILE A 325 4.47 -4.62 -7.39
C ILE A 325 3.04 -4.15 -7.69
N GLY A 326 2.93 -2.94 -8.22
CA GLY A 326 1.68 -2.35 -8.67
C GLY A 326 1.82 -1.76 -10.06
N GLY A 327 0.77 -1.80 -10.84
CA GLY A 327 0.79 -1.26 -12.19
C GLY A 327 -0.51 -1.51 -12.94
N ARG A 328 -0.42 -1.74 -14.25
CA ARG A 328 -1.57 -2.09 -15.09
C ARG A 328 -1.41 -3.50 -15.62
N PHE A 329 -2.00 -4.47 -14.93
CA PHE A 329 -1.96 -5.89 -15.30
C PHE A 329 -3.25 -6.32 -15.99
N ASN A 330 -3.15 -7.24 -16.95
CA ASN A 330 -4.31 -7.80 -17.62
C ASN A 330 -4.81 -9.02 -16.82
N GLY A 331 -5.91 -8.85 -16.07
CA GLY A 331 -6.62 -9.95 -15.41
C GLY A 331 -6.18 -10.31 -13.99
N TYR A 332 -5.29 -9.53 -13.35
CA TYR A 332 -4.68 -9.85 -12.05
C TYR A 332 -4.75 -8.72 -11.02
N GLY A 333 -5.84 -7.95 -11.03
CA GLY A 333 -6.11 -6.99 -9.95
C GLY A 333 -5.05 -5.90 -9.76
N ASN A 334 -4.20 -5.65 -10.76
CA ASN A 334 -3.23 -4.54 -10.84
C ASN A 334 -2.21 -4.44 -9.67
N ILE A 335 -2.13 -5.46 -8.81
CA ILE A 335 -1.15 -5.58 -7.73
C ILE A 335 -0.76 -7.05 -7.50
N LEU A 336 0.53 -7.33 -7.31
CA LEU A 336 1.07 -8.67 -7.04
C LEU A 336 2.13 -8.62 -5.93
N ARG A 337 2.28 -9.71 -5.18
CA ARG A 337 3.35 -9.91 -4.21
C ARG A 337 4.17 -11.10 -4.63
N LEU A 338 5.46 -10.91 -4.61
CA LEU A 338 6.45 -11.89 -4.98
C LEU A 338 7.28 -12.26 -3.75
N ASN A 339 7.75 -13.50 -3.71
CA ASN A 339 8.83 -13.91 -2.85
C ASN A 339 10.10 -13.12 -3.16
N SER A 340 11.06 -13.13 -2.23
CA SER A 340 12.33 -12.43 -2.40
C SER A 340 13.12 -12.89 -3.64
N ASN A 341 12.86 -14.08 -4.16
CA ASN A 341 13.43 -14.63 -5.38
C ASN A 341 12.61 -14.34 -6.65
N GLY A 342 11.50 -13.60 -6.57
CA GLY A 342 10.66 -13.22 -7.71
C GLY A 342 9.52 -14.18 -8.05
N SER A 343 9.46 -15.38 -7.45
CA SER A 343 8.28 -16.24 -7.65
C SER A 343 7.05 -15.61 -7.03
N ILE A 344 5.86 -15.89 -7.56
CA ILE A 344 4.60 -15.46 -6.94
C ILE A 344 4.54 -15.96 -5.49
N ASP A 345 4.02 -15.12 -4.61
CA ASP A 345 3.76 -15.48 -3.23
C ASP A 345 2.33 -16.02 -3.07
N ASP A 346 2.19 -17.35 -3.14
CA ASP A 346 0.90 -18.03 -3.01
C ASP A 346 0.23 -17.84 -1.62
N SER A 347 0.98 -17.35 -0.62
CA SER A 347 0.40 -16.99 0.68
C SER A 347 -0.32 -15.66 0.68
N TRP A 348 -0.25 -14.90 -0.43
CA TRP A 348 -0.90 -13.61 -0.57
C TRP A 348 -2.35 -13.77 -1.02
N PHE A 349 -3.30 -13.33 -0.19
CA PHE A 349 -4.71 -13.54 -0.45
C PHE A 349 -5.29 -12.34 -1.21
N ILE A 350 -5.61 -12.55 -2.48
CA ILE A 350 -6.44 -11.66 -3.29
C ILE A 350 -7.57 -12.49 -3.88
N GLU A 351 -8.82 -12.22 -3.47
CA GLU A 351 -9.97 -12.99 -3.94
C GLU A 351 -10.06 -12.98 -5.47
N ASP A 352 -10.07 -14.17 -6.06
CA ASP A 352 -10.22 -14.41 -7.51
C ASP A 352 -9.28 -13.58 -8.40
N PHE A 353 -8.14 -13.11 -7.86
CA PHE A 353 -7.24 -12.15 -8.51
C PHE A 353 -7.94 -10.87 -9.01
N THR A 354 -9.07 -10.52 -8.42
CA THR A 354 -9.90 -9.38 -8.85
C THR A 354 -9.28 -8.04 -8.47
N GLY A 355 -8.57 -7.97 -7.32
CA GLY A 355 -7.75 -6.85 -6.83
C GLY A 355 -8.28 -5.45 -7.19
N PHE A 356 -7.38 -4.54 -7.58
CA PHE A 356 -7.75 -3.20 -8.03
C PHE A 356 -8.34 -3.21 -9.44
N ASN A 357 -9.41 -2.44 -9.64
CA ASN A 357 -10.09 -2.33 -10.93
C ASN A 357 -9.38 -1.47 -11.99
N SER A 358 -8.31 -0.76 -11.60
CA SER A 358 -7.50 0.07 -12.48
C SER A 358 -6.05 0.14 -11.97
N CYS A 359 -5.23 0.93 -12.66
CA CYS A 359 -3.80 1.02 -12.41
C CYS A 359 -3.47 1.47 -10.98
N VAL A 360 -2.51 0.78 -10.36
CA VAL A 360 -1.84 1.22 -9.13
C VAL A 360 -0.64 2.06 -9.51
N ASN A 361 -0.64 3.34 -9.16
CA ASN A 361 0.41 4.28 -9.51
C ASN A 361 1.56 4.24 -8.51
N THR A 362 1.26 4.05 -7.23
CA THR A 362 2.23 4.12 -6.15
C THR A 362 1.89 3.15 -5.03
N THR A 363 2.93 2.62 -4.39
CA THR A 363 2.85 1.82 -3.17
C THR A 363 3.86 2.32 -2.15
N ALA A 364 3.51 2.19 -0.87
CA ALA A 364 4.44 2.40 0.24
C ALA A 364 4.22 1.34 1.33
N ILE A 365 5.28 0.98 2.05
CA ILE A 365 5.22 -0.02 3.11
C ILE A 365 5.32 0.67 4.47
N GLU A 366 4.30 0.47 5.30
CA GLU A 366 4.31 0.90 6.69
C GLU A 366 5.24 0.04 7.54
N THR A 367 5.66 0.55 8.70
CA THR A 367 6.54 -0.17 9.65
C THR A 367 5.91 -1.46 10.20
N ASN A 368 4.59 -1.59 10.13
CA ASN A 368 3.82 -2.77 10.51
C ASN A 368 3.63 -3.78 9.32
N ASN A 369 4.36 -3.58 8.21
CA ASN A 369 4.25 -4.31 6.93
C ASN A 369 2.92 -4.17 6.16
N LYS A 370 2.03 -3.26 6.56
CA LYS A 370 0.89 -2.88 5.73
C LYS A 370 1.34 -2.15 4.48
N ILE A 371 0.50 -2.19 3.47
CA ILE A 371 0.77 -1.68 2.13
C ILE A 371 -0.21 -0.56 1.88
N LEU A 372 0.29 0.66 1.71
CA LEU A 372 -0.49 1.77 1.18
C LEU A 372 -0.42 1.69 -0.34
N ALA A 373 -1.58 1.77 -0.99
CA ALA A 373 -1.68 1.79 -2.45
C ALA A 373 -2.45 3.03 -2.89
N GLY A 374 -1.96 3.71 -3.92
CA GLY A 374 -2.61 4.85 -4.55
C GLY A 374 -2.62 4.70 -6.07
N GLY A 375 -3.69 5.15 -6.73
CA GLY A 375 -3.74 5.07 -8.20
C GLY A 375 -5.04 5.53 -8.84
N HIS A 376 -5.28 5.04 -10.04
CA HIS A 376 -6.47 5.31 -10.86
C HIS A 376 -7.67 4.42 -10.50
N PHE A 377 -7.51 3.53 -9.52
CA PHE A 377 -8.55 2.59 -9.13
C PHE A 377 -9.62 3.30 -8.30
N THR A 378 -10.86 2.83 -8.43
CA THR A 378 -11.96 3.24 -7.55
C THR A 378 -12.36 2.14 -6.60
N SER A 379 -11.97 0.89 -6.88
CA SER A 379 -12.27 -0.26 -6.03
C SER A 379 -11.13 -1.27 -5.94
N TYR A 380 -11.14 -2.03 -4.86
CA TYR A 380 -10.31 -3.21 -4.60
C TYR A 380 -11.22 -4.36 -4.18
N THR A 381 -11.19 -5.49 -4.90
CA THR A 381 -12.04 -6.68 -4.64
C THR A 381 -13.50 -6.30 -4.33
N TYR A 382 -14.08 -5.44 -5.18
CA TYR A 382 -15.47 -4.94 -5.08
C TYR A 382 -15.79 -4.02 -3.90
N ILE A 383 -14.77 -3.60 -3.13
CA ILE A 383 -14.89 -2.60 -2.07
C ILE A 383 -14.44 -1.25 -2.62
N ASP A 384 -15.16 -0.19 -2.29
CA ASP A 384 -14.78 1.18 -2.66
C ASP A 384 -13.44 1.53 -2.00
N ALA A 385 -12.44 1.77 -2.85
CA ALA A 385 -11.08 2.11 -2.46
C ALA A 385 -10.72 3.54 -2.87
N ASN A 386 -11.56 4.24 -3.64
CA ASN A 386 -11.49 5.70 -3.88
C ASN A 386 -10.06 6.24 -4.07
N HIS A 387 -9.31 5.65 -5.01
CA HIS A 387 -7.94 6.00 -5.41
C HIS A 387 -6.85 5.78 -4.36
N TYR A 388 -7.19 5.36 -3.14
CA TYR A 388 -6.25 5.11 -2.05
C TYR A 388 -6.78 4.05 -1.07
N THR A 389 -5.97 3.04 -0.76
CA THR A 389 -6.32 2.11 0.31
C THR A 389 -5.09 1.61 1.07
N GLU A 390 -5.34 1.11 2.28
CA GLU A 390 -4.38 0.38 3.09
C GLU A 390 -4.74 -1.11 3.06
N LEU A 391 -3.83 -1.92 2.55
CA LEU A 391 -3.92 -3.37 2.61
C LEU A 391 -3.13 -3.87 3.82
N ASN A 392 -3.66 -4.89 4.49
CA ASN A 392 -2.87 -5.70 5.42
C ASN A 392 -1.68 -6.32 4.70
N SER A 393 -0.68 -6.77 5.48
CA SER A 393 0.49 -7.43 4.90
C SER A 393 0.12 -8.64 4.04
N ASP A 394 -1.01 -9.31 4.29
CA ASP A 394 -1.51 -10.45 3.53
C ASP A 394 -2.39 -10.06 2.30
N GLY A 395 -2.49 -8.76 2.00
CA GLY A 395 -3.18 -8.22 0.81
C GLY A 395 -4.63 -7.85 1.08
N THR A 396 -5.18 -8.29 2.21
CA THR A 396 -6.59 -8.05 2.55
C THR A 396 -6.84 -6.62 3.00
N ILE A 397 -8.00 -6.04 2.66
CA ILE A 397 -8.50 -4.81 3.30
C ILE A 397 -9.19 -5.16 4.62
N TYR A 398 -10.03 -6.20 4.59
CA TYR A 398 -10.72 -6.79 5.75
C TYR A 398 -10.33 -8.26 5.88
N ARG A 399 -10.35 -8.81 7.09
CA ARG A 399 -10.27 -10.27 7.20
C ARG A 399 -11.64 -10.83 6.79
N ILE A 400 -11.65 -11.82 5.90
CA ILE A 400 -12.88 -12.42 5.36
C ILE A 400 -13.02 -13.82 5.95
N ALA A 401 -14.15 -14.07 6.61
CA ALA A 401 -14.59 -15.43 6.93
C ALA A 401 -15.66 -15.84 5.91
N LEU A 402 -15.33 -16.79 5.04
CA LEU A 402 -16.28 -17.30 4.03
C LEU A 402 -17.28 -18.26 4.67
N SER A 403 -18.50 -18.29 4.13
CA SER A 403 -19.54 -19.24 4.58
C SER A 403 -19.21 -20.66 4.14
N SER A 404 -19.41 -21.65 5.02
CA SER A 404 -19.28 -23.08 4.70
C SER A 404 -20.51 -23.65 3.97
N THR A 405 -21.61 -22.88 3.88
CA THR A 405 -22.84 -23.24 3.17
C THR A 405 -23.18 -22.19 2.12
N THR A 406 -23.17 -22.58 0.84
CA THR A 406 -23.61 -21.74 -0.28
C THR A 406 -25.08 -22.01 -0.58
N GLY A 407 -25.94 -21.01 -0.40
CA GLY A 407 -27.36 -21.09 -0.76
C GLY A 407 -27.93 -19.73 -1.14
N ASP A 408 -28.98 -19.75 -1.97
CA ASP A 408 -29.55 -18.55 -2.61
C ASP A 408 -30.31 -17.61 -1.64
N THR A 409 -30.74 -18.14 -0.49
CA THR A 409 -31.50 -17.44 0.56
C THR A 409 -31.32 -18.14 1.92
N GLY A 410 -31.34 -17.41 3.05
CA GLY A 410 -31.33 -17.98 4.40
C GLY A 410 -30.43 -17.27 5.42
N ILE A 411 -30.32 -17.84 6.62
CA ILE A 411 -29.35 -17.46 7.66
C ILE A 411 -28.08 -18.26 7.42
N PHE A 412 -26.92 -17.60 7.37
CA PHE A 412 -25.62 -18.27 7.30
C PHE A 412 -24.76 -17.91 8.50
N ILE A 413 -23.88 -18.84 8.88
CA ILE A 413 -22.99 -18.73 10.04
C ILE A 413 -21.58 -19.09 9.60
N THR A 414 -20.59 -18.30 10.02
CA THR A 414 -19.17 -18.62 9.85
C THR A 414 -18.39 -18.27 11.10
N ASP A 415 -17.30 -19.00 11.32
CA ASP A 415 -16.40 -18.79 12.45
C ASP A 415 -15.31 -17.79 12.10
N LEU A 416 -15.19 -16.74 12.91
CA LEU A 416 -14.04 -15.85 12.84
C LEU A 416 -12.85 -16.50 13.58
N THR A 417 -11.74 -16.70 12.88
CA THR A 417 -10.52 -17.30 13.44
C THR A 417 -9.35 -16.31 13.41
N GLY A 418 -8.30 -16.61 14.20
CA GLY A 418 -7.08 -15.80 14.26
C GLY A 418 -7.25 -14.44 14.95
N LEU A 419 -8.27 -14.29 15.79
CA LEU A 419 -8.54 -13.03 16.47
C LEU A 419 -7.57 -12.82 17.65
N THR A 420 -6.98 -11.63 17.73
CA THR A 420 -6.21 -11.20 18.91
C THR A 420 -7.13 -11.06 20.13
N SER A 421 -6.71 -11.56 21.29
CA SER A 421 -7.43 -11.43 22.56
C SER A 421 -7.55 -9.97 23.04
N ASN A 422 -8.54 -9.68 23.87
CA ASN A 422 -8.81 -8.34 24.45
C ASN A 422 -8.84 -7.20 23.40
N THR A 423 -9.37 -7.48 22.21
CA THR A 423 -9.36 -6.56 21.08
C THR A 423 -10.78 -6.34 20.59
N LEU A 424 -11.18 -5.09 20.42
CA LEU A 424 -12.46 -4.72 19.81
C LEU A 424 -12.38 -4.96 18.30
N TYR A 425 -13.37 -5.65 17.76
CA TYR A 425 -13.58 -5.88 16.35
C TYR A 425 -14.94 -5.36 15.92
N HIS A 426 -15.04 -5.04 14.64
CA HIS A 426 -16.26 -4.81 13.91
C HIS A 426 -16.40 -5.91 12.86
N ALA A 427 -17.64 -6.28 12.53
CA ALA A 427 -17.94 -7.24 11.50
C ALA A 427 -19.23 -6.87 10.76
N GLN A 428 -19.31 -7.25 9.48
CA GLN A 428 -20.48 -7.02 8.64
C GLN A 428 -20.66 -8.20 7.68
N ALA A 429 -21.90 -8.62 7.53
CA ALA A 429 -22.31 -9.61 6.54
C ALA A 429 -22.22 -9.05 5.12
N PHE A 430 -21.86 -9.87 4.12
CA PHE A 430 -22.06 -9.51 2.72
C PHE A 430 -22.57 -10.64 1.83
N ALA A 431 -23.29 -10.27 0.78
CA ALA A 431 -23.82 -11.14 -0.25
C ALA A 431 -23.54 -10.53 -1.63
N ALA A 432 -23.26 -11.37 -2.62
CA ALA A 432 -22.86 -10.91 -3.94
C ALA A 432 -23.70 -11.55 -5.05
N ASN A 433 -23.92 -10.80 -6.12
CA ASN A 433 -24.43 -11.30 -7.41
C ASN A 433 -23.62 -10.70 -8.57
N GLY A 434 -24.03 -10.97 -9.81
CA GLY A 434 -23.36 -10.42 -11.00
C GLY A 434 -23.46 -8.90 -11.17
N ASP A 435 -24.25 -8.21 -10.32
CA ASP A 435 -24.41 -6.74 -10.33
C ASP A 435 -23.65 -6.05 -9.17
N GLY A 436 -23.18 -6.77 -8.15
CA GLY A 436 -22.39 -6.22 -7.04
C GLY A 436 -22.66 -6.84 -5.66
N ASN A 437 -22.10 -6.22 -4.62
CA ASN A 437 -22.16 -6.66 -3.22
C ASN A 437 -23.17 -5.86 -2.40
N GLY A 438 -24.03 -6.56 -1.66
CA GLY A 438 -24.89 -6.00 -0.64
C GLY A 438 -24.36 -6.29 0.76
N TYR A 439 -24.34 -5.28 1.62
CA TYR A 439 -23.80 -5.38 2.98
C TYR A 439 -24.90 -5.28 4.05
N GLY A 440 -24.72 -6.00 5.16
CA GLY A 440 -25.60 -6.00 6.34
C GLY A 440 -25.35 -4.84 7.29
N ASN A 441 -25.80 -4.93 8.55
CA ASN A 441 -25.43 -3.94 9.55
C ASN A 441 -24.02 -4.24 10.09
N ILE A 442 -23.27 -3.20 10.46
CA ILE A 442 -22.03 -3.39 11.21
C ILE A 442 -22.39 -3.75 12.65
N VAL A 443 -21.75 -4.79 13.17
CA VAL A 443 -21.80 -5.23 14.57
C VAL A 443 -20.40 -5.17 15.17
N SER A 444 -20.30 -4.91 16.47
CA SER A 444 -19.02 -4.84 17.17
C SER A 444 -18.96 -5.85 18.30
N PHE A 445 -17.78 -6.42 18.55
CA PHE A 445 -17.53 -7.35 19.64
C PHE A 445 -16.08 -7.26 20.13
N THR A 446 -15.85 -7.45 21.43
CA THR A 446 -14.50 -7.48 22.01
C THR A 446 -14.13 -8.91 22.33
N THR A 447 -13.02 -9.40 21.79
CA THR A 447 -12.51 -10.73 22.13
C THR A 447 -12.13 -10.81 23.60
N LEU A 448 -12.29 -11.99 24.21
CA LEU A 448 -11.93 -12.21 25.61
C LEU A 448 -10.44 -11.97 25.83
N ALA A 449 -10.07 -11.50 27.03
CA ALA A 449 -8.67 -11.45 27.42
C ALA A 449 -8.10 -12.87 27.46
N GLY A 450 -6.96 -13.11 26.81
CA GLY A 450 -6.31 -14.40 26.78
C GLY A 450 -6.01 -14.81 28.22
N GLY A 451 -6.72 -15.80 28.73
CA GLY A 451 -6.51 -16.31 30.08
C GLY A 451 -5.17 -17.01 30.13
N VAL A 452 -4.19 -16.44 30.82
CA VAL A 452 -3.10 -17.24 31.37
C VAL A 452 -3.74 -18.12 32.43
N ILE A 453 -3.84 -19.43 32.16
CA ILE A 453 -4.19 -20.40 33.21
C ILE A 453 -2.97 -20.46 34.15
N GLU A 454 -2.95 -19.64 35.21
CA GLU A 454 -2.07 -19.91 36.34
C GLU A 454 -2.59 -21.16 37.05
N VAL A 455 -1.95 -22.29 36.80
CA VAL A 455 -2.17 -23.52 37.57
C VAL A 455 -1.59 -23.31 38.97
N LEU A 456 -2.40 -22.78 39.89
CA LEU A 456 -2.09 -22.85 41.32
C LEU A 456 -2.31 -24.30 41.79
N THR A 457 -1.25 -25.10 41.75
CA THR A 457 -1.28 -26.41 42.40
C THR A 457 -1.33 -26.23 43.92
N SER A 458 -2.44 -26.62 44.55
CA SER A 458 -2.42 -27.01 45.95
C SER A 458 -2.90 -28.45 46.05
N THR A 459 -2.05 -29.29 46.65
CA THR A 459 -2.25 -30.72 46.78
C THR A 459 -3.40 -31.03 47.73
N GLY A 460 -4.39 -31.80 47.25
CA GLY A 460 -5.11 -32.73 48.11
C GLY A 460 -6.64 -32.68 48.10
N TYR A 461 -7.29 -32.89 46.96
CA TYR A 461 -8.66 -33.44 46.94
C TYR A 461 -8.85 -34.38 45.74
N ARG A 462 -9.54 -35.52 45.95
CA ARG A 462 -10.07 -36.39 44.88
C ARG A 462 -11.57 -36.11 44.76
N PHE A 463 -12.04 -35.83 43.56
CA PHE A 463 -13.47 -35.64 43.26
C PHE A 463 -14.05 -36.94 42.67
N TYR A 464 -15.26 -37.30 43.07
CA TYR A 464 -16.05 -38.36 42.43
C TYR A 464 -17.13 -37.70 41.56
N LEU A 465 -17.23 -38.12 40.31
CA LEU A 465 -18.31 -37.71 39.40
C LEU A 465 -19.46 -38.72 39.53
N ARG A 466 -20.67 -38.23 39.83
CA ARG A 466 -21.91 -39.00 39.67
C ARG A 466 -22.70 -38.35 38.54
N THR A 467 -22.94 -39.09 37.47
CA THR A 467 -23.80 -38.68 36.36
C THR A 467 -25.16 -39.35 36.53
N ASP A 468 -26.20 -38.58 36.85
CA ASP A 468 -27.57 -39.06 36.68
C ASP A 468 -27.94 -38.83 35.21
N ILE A 469 -27.73 -39.85 34.37
CA ILE A 469 -28.17 -39.85 32.98
C ILE A 469 -29.61 -40.36 32.95
N GLY A 470 -30.54 -39.46 32.67
CA GLY A 470 -31.87 -39.78 32.17
C GLY A 470 -31.87 -39.68 30.64
N ASP A 471 -32.12 -40.83 30.01
CA ASP A 471 -32.26 -41.12 28.58
C ASP A 471 -31.04 -41.02 27.65
N ALA A 472 -30.86 -42.14 26.95
CA ALA A 472 -29.81 -42.44 26.01
C ALA A 472 -30.18 -41.96 24.61
N ASP A 473 -29.37 -41.06 24.06
CA ASP A 473 -28.76 -41.21 22.72
C ASP A 473 -27.89 -39.99 22.39
N ALA A 474 -26.82 -40.23 21.62
CA ALA A 474 -25.78 -39.30 21.13
C ALA A 474 -24.57 -39.03 22.07
N ILE A 475 -23.62 -39.97 22.02
CA ILE A 475 -22.22 -39.79 22.41
C ILE A 475 -21.46 -39.21 21.20
N GLU A 476 -21.03 -37.95 21.30
CA GLU A 476 -19.67 -37.47 21.00
C GLU A 476 -19.63 -35.95 21.27
N ALA A 477 -19.52 -35.60 22.56
CA ALA A 477 -19.07 -34.27 22.95
C ALA A 477 -17.66 -34.42 23.53
N GLN A 478 -16.66 -33.94 22.79
CA GLN A 478 -15.35 -33.66 23.37
C GLN A 478 -15.55 -32.67 24.52
N LEU A 479 -15.27 -33.12 25.73
CA LEU A 479 -15.38 -32.35 26.96
C LEU A 479 -14.32 -31.24 26.95
N GLN A 480 -14.65 -30.03 26.47
CA GLN A 480 -13.68 -28.93 26.32
C GLN A 480 -13.67 -27.90 27.48
N ALA A 481 -14.56 -27.99 28.47
CA ALA A 481 -14.45 -27.12 29.65
C ALA A 481 -15.12 -27.71 30.89
N ILE A 482 -14.42 -27.63 32.02
CA ILE A 482 -14.99 -27.77 33.37
C ILE A 482 -15.29 -26.35 33.86
N ALA A 483 -16.57 -26.01 33.99
CA ALA A 483 -16.97 -24.81 34.73
C ALA A 483 -17.12 -25.16 36.21
N ILE A 484 -16.25 -24.64 37.07
CA ILE A 484 -16.40 -24.73 38.52
C ILE A 484 -17.19 -23.50 38.97
N ALA A 485 -18.47 -23.69 39.33
CA ALA A 485 -19.21 -22.68 40.07
C ALA A 485 -18.90 -22.85 41.56
N VAL A 486 -18.21 -21.87 42.16
CA VAL A 486 -18.14 -21.76 43.62
C VAL A 486 -19.40 -20.99 44.05
N ASP A 487 -20.42 -21.72 44.49
CA ASP A 487 -21.53 -21.08 45.20
C ASP A 487 -21.05 -20.75 46.62
N ASN A 488 -20.96 -19.47 46.93
CA ASN A 488 -20.67 -19.01 48.28
C ASN A 488 -21.97 -19.02 49.10
N GLN A 489 -22.60 -20.20 49.23
CA GLN A 489 -23.62 -20.43 50.24
C GLN A 489 -22.91 -20.74 51.55
N THR A 490 -22.78 -19.72 52.40
CA THR A 490 -22.56 -19.96 53.82
C THR A 490 -23.73 -20.79 54.34
N ASN A 491 -23.46 -22.07 54.56
CA ASN A 491 -24.36 -22.99 55.27
C ASN A 491 -24.79 -22.39 56.61
N ALA A 492 -26.11 -22.31 56.82
CA ALA A 492 -26.70 -22.39 58.14
C ALA A 492 -28.10 -23.03 58.05
N ASN A 493 -28.13 -24.37 57.96
CA ASN A 493 -28.63 -25.25 59.03
C ASN A 493 -29.25 -26.56 58.48
N TYR A 494 -28.55 -27.63 58.84
CA TYR A 494 -28.88 -29.07 58.93
C TYR A 494 -29.32 -29.82 57.67
#